data_AF-E7G852-F1
#
_entry.id   AF-E7G852-F1
#
_cell.length_a   1.000
_cell.length_b   1.000
_cell.length_c   1.000
_cell.angle_alpha   90.00
_cell.angle_beta   90.00
_cell.angle_gamma   90.00
#
_symmetry.space_group_name_H-M   'P 1'
#
loop_
_entity.id
_entity.type
_entity.pdbx_description
1 polymer ?
#
loop_
_entity_poly.entity_id
_entity_poly.type
_entity_poly.pdbx_seq_one_letter_code
_entity_poly.pdbx_strand_id
1 'polypeptide(L)'
;MKKLKALWLPFLTKEKALFILFIFILINICIYVAYNSSIYSYDGYIETYSQAGLEFFYYLHCIGINPFLFMVMMLLIPNIMSYDFLNIHQNHTSYFIETRLHKSQYYKHIFIRNICLSFFITFIIEIFILLIIHIFYAPIQFNTMNYPELYYRKTQILSSNEYLSLFAFINLTAIGYALVSSLVFSLQVIITNKYIYRCFGVIFGILLVLIPALVQGYLPISETAFIFQVNNIVALGMENVRPNPFGLSHFGLYMSCFIIYSFISYFAYHKMLKWRKHYD
;
A
#
# COMPACT_ATOMS: atom_id res chain seq x y z
N MET A 1 -19.87 3.45 -24.33
CA MET A 1 -18.87 2.38 -24.09
C MET A 1 -17.68 2.38 -25.06
N LYS A 2 -17.84 2.56 -26.39
CA LYS A 2 -16.68 2.58 -27.34
C LYS A 2 -15.64 3.69 -27.09
N LYS A 3 -16.06 4.90 -26.67
CA LYS A 3 -15.14 6.02 -26.34
C LYS A 3 -14.29 5.78 -25.09
N LEU A 4 -14.76 4.95 -24.15
CA LEU A 4 -14.02 4.62 -22.93
C LEU A 4 -12.88 3.65 -23.22
N LYS A 5 -13.05 2.66 -24.12
CA LYS A 5 -11.99 1.70 -24.50
C LYS A 5 -10.72 2.37 -25.07
N ALA A 6 -10.86 3.53 -25.75
CA ALA A 6 -9.72 4.26 -26.31
C ALA A 6 -8.79 4.86 -25.24
N LEU A 7 -9.27 5.08 -24.01
CA LEU A 7 -8.49 5.59 -22.87
C LEU A 7 -7.67 4.49 -22.16
N TRP A 8 -7.71 3.23 -22.61
CA TRP A 8 -7.05 2.09 -21.94
C TRP A 8 -5.78 1.63 -22.62
N LEU A 9 -5.76 1.60 -23.95
CA LEU A 9 -4.59 1.20 -24.73
C LEU A 9 -3.30 2.00 -24.47
N PRO A 10 -3.33 3.31 -24.14
CA PRO A 10 -2.08 4.07 -23.93
C PRO A 10 -1.29 3.62 -22.69
N PHE A 11 -1.94 2.93 -21.74
CA PHE A 11 -1.37 2.61 -20.44
C PHE A 11 -0.78 1.20 -20.34
N LEU A 12 -0.87 0.40 -21.41
CA LEU A 12 -0.27 -0.93 -21.50
C LEU A 12 0.87 -0.90 -22.52
N THR A 13 2.05 -0.51 -22.05
CA THR A 13 3.27 -0.47 -22.85
C THR A 13 4.18 -1.66 -22.52
N LYS A 14 5.07 -2.04 -23.45
CA LYS A 14 6.08 -3.08 -23.20
C LYS A 14 6.96 -2.74 -22.00
N GLU A 15 7.30 -1.47 -21.82
CA GLU A 15 8.05 -0.96 -20.67
C GLU A 15 7.33 -1.25 -19.35
N LYS A 16 6.00 -1.08 -19.31
CA LYS A 16 5.22 -1.34 -18.10
C LYS A 16 5.14 -2.82 -17.77
N ALA A 17 5.05 -3.69 -18.79
CA ALA A 17 5.11 -5.14 -18.57
C ALA A 17 6.48 -5.55 -18.00
N LEU A 18 7.58 -5.00 -18.52
CA LEU A 18 8.92 -5.22 -17.98
C LEU A 18 9.06 -4.69 -16.55
N PHE A 19 8.47 -3.53 -16.25
CA PHE A 19 8.48 -2.98 -14.90
C PHE A 19 7.69 -3.86 -13.92
N ILE A 20 6.50 -4.35 -14.31
CA ILE A 20 5.72 -5.27 -13.48
C ILE A 20 6.50 -6.56 -13.24
N LEU A 21 7.18 -7.11 -14.26
CA LEU A 21 8.06 -8.28 -14.11
C LEU A 21 9.20 -8.00 -13.14
N PHE A 22 9.83 -6.83 -13.23
CA PHE A 22 10.89 -6.43 -12.31
C PHE A 22 10.38 -6.32 -10.86
N ILE A 23 9.23 -5.69 -10.64
CA ILE A 23 8.59 -5.61 -9.31
C ILE A 23 8.27 -7.01 -8.79
N PHE A 24 7.77 -7.89 -9.65
CA PHE A 24 7.49 -9.28 -9.29
C PHE A 24 8.74 -10.02 -8.82
N ILE A 25 9.87 -9.85 -9.52
CA ILE A 25 11.16 -10.44 -9.10
C ILE A 25 11.56 -9.89 -7.73
N LEU A 26 11.44 -8.57 -7.51
CA LEU A 26 11.76 -7.95 -6.23
C LEU A 26 10.88 -8.47 -5.09
N ILE A 27 9.57 -8.66 -5.31
CA ILE A 27 8.66 -9.24 -4.32
C ILE A 27 9.13 -10.64 -3.91
N ASN A 28 9.49 -11.50 -4.89
CA ASN A 28 10.00 -12.84 -4.61
C ASN A 28 11.32 -12.82 -3.83
N ILE A 29 12.25 -11.92 -4.18
CA ILE A 29 13.49 -11.72 -3.42
C ILE A 29 13.17 -11.28 -1.98
N CYS A 30 12.23 -10.35 -1.80
CA CYS A 30 11.82 -9.90 -0.46
C CYS A 30 11.25 -11.05 0.38
N ILE A 31 10.39 -11.88 -0.19
CA ILE A 31 9.83 -13.05 0.48
C ILE A 31 10.95 -14.02 0.87
N TYR A 32 11.85 -14.34 -0.06
CA TYR A 32 12.96 -15.26 0.18
C TYR A 32 13.88 -14.78 1.31
N VAL A 33 14.32 -13.52 1.24
CA VAL A 33 15.19 -12.93 2.27
C VAL A 33 14.48 -12.88 3.62
N ALA A 34 13.21 -12.48 3.65
CA ALA A 34 12.42 -12.41 4.88
C ALA A 34 12.22 -13.79 5.51
N TYR A 35 11.98 -14.83 4.70
CA TYR A 35 11.79 -16.18 5.19
C TYR A 35 13.07 -16.71 5.84
N ASN A 36 14.20 -16.64 5.13
CA ASN A 36 15.48 -17.17 5.61
C ASN A 36 16.06 -16.41 6.80
N SER A 37 15.67 -15.15 6.99
CA SER A 37 16.06 -14.35 8.16
C SER A 37 15.10 -14.51 9.35
N SER A 38 14.01 -15.25 9.19
CA SER A 38 12.97 -15.41 10.20
C SER A 38 13.00 -16.76 10.89
N ILE A 39 12.35 -16.83 12.06
CA ILE A 39 12.15 -18.06 12.83
C ILE A 39 11.39 -19.15 12.05
N TYR A 40 10.62 -18.77 11.03
CA TYR A 40 9.80 -19.71 10.24
C TYR A 40 10.61 -20.61 9.31
N SER A 41 11.90 -20.31 9.12
CA SER A 41 12.84 -21.13 8.34
C SER A 41 13.60 -22.17 9.16
N TYR A 42 13.49 -22.16 10.49
CA TYR A 42 14.18 -23.10 11.36
C TYR A 42 13.53 -24.49 11.32
N ASP A 43 14.37 -25.52 11.28
CA ASP A 43 13.96 -26.92 11.28
C ASP A 43 13.05 -27.23 12.49
N GLY A 44 11.93 -27.89 12.24
CA GLY A 44 10.94 -28.26 13.25
C GLY A 44 9.94 -27.16 13.63
N TYR A 45 10.12 -25.89 13.21
CA TYR A 45 9.15 -24.84 13.52
C TYR A 45 7.79 -25.11 12.87
N ILE A 46 7.77 -25.50 11.59
CA ILE A 46 6.54 -25.81 10.84
C ILE A 46 5.83 -27.04 11.42
N GLU A 47 6.58 -28.02 11.90
CA GLU A 47 6.05 -29.24 12.52
C GLU A 47 5.42 -28.94 13.89
N THR A 48 6.00 -27.99 14.62
CA THR A 48 5.51 -27.55 15.93
C THR A 48 4.32 -26.58 15.80
N TYR A 49 4.35 -25.72 14.78
CA TYR A 49 3.37 -24.64 14.54
C TYR A 49 2.71 -24.78 13.16
N SER A 50 1.52 -25.39 13.14
CA SER A 50 0.73 -25.62 11.92
C SER A 50 0.28 -24.33 11.22
N GLN A 51 0.28 -23.17 11.91
CA GLN A 51 -0.05 -21.86 11.34
C GLN A 51 1.15 -21.08 10.79
N ALA A 52 2.37 -21.65 10.77
CA ALA A 52 3.60 -20.93 10.42
C ALA A 52 3.51 -20.15 9.09
N GLY A 53 2.86 -20.70 8.06
CA GLY A 53 2.68 -20.01 6.77
C GLY A 53 1.82 -18.74 6.87
N LEU A 54 0.75 -18.79 7.66
CA LEU A 54 -0.13 -17.63 7.87
C LEU A 54 0.59 -16.56 8.71
N GLU A 55 1.29 -16.97 9.77
CA GLU A 55 2.09 -16.05 10.59
C GLU A 55 3.20 -15.37 9.79
N PHE A 56 3.86 -16.12 8.90
CA PHE A 56 4.88 -15.58 8.02
C PHE A 56 4.31 -14.54 7.04
N PHE A 57 3.12 -14.77 6.49
CA PHE A 57 2.43 -13.77 5.65
C PHE A 57 2.25 -12.43 6.39
N TYR A 58 1.77 -12.48 7.64
CA TYR A 58 1.64 -11.28 8.47
C TYR A 58 2.98 -10.67 8.87
N TYR A 59 3.98 -11.50 9.14
CA TYR A 59 5.35 -11.05 9.43
C TYR A 59 5.96 -10.26 8.27
N LEU A 60 5.69 -10.66 7.03
CA LEU A 60 6.17 -9.97 5.82
C LEU A 60 5.71 -8.50 5.76
N HIS A 61 4.56 -8.19 6.38
CA HIS A 61 3.96 -6.86 6.42
C HIS A 61 4.43 -6.00 7.59
N CYS A 62 5.27 -6.52 8.48
CA CYS A 62 5.81 -5.74 9.60
C CYS A 62 6.88 -4.75 9.10
N ILE A 63 6.48 -3.53 8.72
CA ILE A 63 7.36 -2.53 8.06
C ILE A 63 8.62 -2.23 8.88
N GLY A 64 8.51 -2.11 10.20
CA GLY A 64 9.66 -1.89 11.09
C GLY A 64 10.70 -3.03 11.14
N ILE A 65 10.33 -4.25 10.77
CA ILE A 65 11.22 -5.42 10.73
C ILE A 65 11.64 -5.73 9.29
N ASN A 66 10.68 -5.69 8.37
CA ASN A 66 10.85 -5.95 6.94
C ASN A 66 10.31 -4.78 6.11
N PRO A 67 11.10 -3.70 5.94
CA PRO A 67 10.67 -2.54 5.17
C PRO A 67 10.68 -2.81 3.66
N PHE A 68 11.30 -3.90 3.20
CA PHE A 68 11.57 -4.13 1.78
C PHE A 68 10.29 -4.31 0.97
N LEU A 69 9.33 -5.11 1.46
CA LEU A 69 8.04 -5.27 0.78
C LEU A 69 7.32 -3.93 0.64
N PHE A 70 7.26 -3.15 1.73
CA PHE A 70 6.65 -1.82 1.71
C PHE A 70 7.34 -0.88 0.72
N MET A 71 8.67 -0.87 0.65
CA MET A 71 9.41 -0.08 -0.34
C MET A 71 9.10 -0.51 -1.77
N VAL A 72 9.00 -1.81 -2.04
CA VAL A 72 8.63 -2.33 -3.37
C VAL A 72 7.19 -1.95 -3.73
N MET A 73 6.26 -2.03 -2.78
CA MET A 73 4.89 -1.56 -2.97
C MET A 73 4.86 -0.05 -3.25
N MET A 74 5.58 0.75 -2.46
CA MET A 74 5.67 2.20 -2.67
C MET A 74 6.37 2.59 -3.97
N LEU A 75 7.26 1.75 -4.51
CA LEU A 75 7.80 1.90 -5.86
C LEU A 75 6.75 1.59 -6.92
N LEU A 76 5.92 0.56 -6.72
CA LEU A 76 4.87 0.17 -7.66
C LEU A 76 3.77 1.23 -7.78
N ILE A 77 3.25 1.73 -6.66
CA ILE A 77 2.08 2.62 -6.60
C ILE A 77 2.10 3.79 -7.61
N PRO A 78 3.14 4.67 -7.67
CA PRO A 78 3.16 5.77 -8.64
C PRO A 78 3.18 5.27 -10.09
N ASN A 79 3.75 4.10 -10.34
CA ASN A 79 3.95 3.54 -11.68
C ASN A 79 2.72 2.78 -12.21
N ILE A 80 1.66 2.62 -11.41
CA ILE A 80 0.39 2.01 -11.86
C ILE A 80 -0.34 2.91 -12.85
N MET A 81 -0.47 4.20 -12.55
CA MET A 81 -1.24 5.13 -13.38
C MET A 81 -0.72 6.55 -13.27
N SER A 82 -0.39 6.99 -12.05
CA SER A 82 0.06 8.36 -11.78
C SER A 82 1.21 8.83 -12.68
N TYR A 83 2.24 8.01 -12.86
CA TYR A 83 3.37 8.31 -13.75
C TYR A 83 2.94 8.44 -15.21
N ASP A 84 2.13 7.51 -15.71
CA ASP A 84 1.68 7.53 -17.10
C ASP A 84 0.86 8.78 -17.38
N PHE A 85 0.04 9.20 -16.42
CA PHE A 85 -0.70 10.44 -16.52
C PHE A 85 0.21 11.67 -16.60
N LEU A 86 1.22 11.76 -15.74
CA LEU A 86 2.23 12.82 -15.79
C LEU A 86 2.97 12.85 -17.15
N ASN A 87 3.35 11.68 -17.66
CA ASN A 87 4.05 11.55 -18.94
C ASN A 87 3.17 11.96 -20.14
N ILE A 88 1.89 11.56 -20.15
CA ILE A 88 0.91 11.94 -21.19
C ILE A 88 0.72 13.46 -21.21
N HIS A 89 0.64 14.07 -20.03
CA HIS A 89 0.48 15.51 -19.88
C HIS A 89 1.72 16.27 -20.37
N GLN A 90 2.93 15.83 -20.00
CA GLN A 90 4.19 16.46 -20.44
C GLN A 90 4.44 16.35 -21.95
N ASN A 91 4.04 15.24 -22.55
CA ASN A 91 4.18 15.05 -24.00
C ASN A 91 3.06 15.74 -24.81
N HIS A 92 2.19 16.54 -24.16
CA HIS A 92 1.05 17.22 -24.75
C HIS A 92 0.06 16.31 -25.53
N THR A 93 0.15 15.00 -25.32
CA THR A 93 -0.77 14.02 -25.95
C THR A 93 -2.19 14.10 -25.35
N SER A 94 -2.34 14.73 -24.18
CA SER A 94 -3.64 14.96 -23.54
C SER A 94 -4.50 16.03 -24.22
N TYR A 95 -3.93 16.98 -24.98
CA TYR A 95 -4.68 18.13 -25.52
C TYR A 95 -5.82 17.71 -26.47
N PHE A 96 -5.63 16.65 -27.26
CA PHE A 96 -6.68 16.10 -28.12
C PHE A 96 -7.82 15.39 -27.37
N ILE A 97 -7.59 14.99 -26.11
CA ILE A 97 -8.59 14.34 -25.24
C ILE A 97 -9.28 15.39 -24.35
N GLU A 98 -8.52 16.36 -23.85
CA GLU A 98 -9.03 17.49 -23.04
C GLU A 98 -9.99 18.39 -23.83
N THR A 99 -9.79 18.53 -25.14
CA THR A 99 -10.72 19.27 -26.02
C THR A 99 -12.11 18.64 -26.15
N ARG A 100 -12.31 17.38 -25.68
CA ARG A 100 -13.58 16.65 -25.79
C ARG A 100 -14.35 16.50 -24.47
N LEU A 101 -13.74 16.83 -23.33
CA LEU A 101 -14.31 16.68 -21.98
C LEU A 101 -13.97 17.91 -21.14
N HIS A 102 -14.88 18.34 -20.26
CA HIS A 102 -14.57 19.42 -19.33
C HIS A 102 -13.38 19.03 -18.43
N LYS A 103 -12.33 19.85 -18.33
CA LYS A 103 -11.07 19.56 -17.59
C LYS A 103 -11.32 18.96 -16.20
N SER A 104 -12.28 19.53 -15.46
CA SER A 104 -12.63 19.05 -14.12
C SER A 104 -13.14 17.60 -14.07
N GLN A 105 -13.87 17.17 -15.11
CA GLN A 105 -14.39 15.80 -15.21
C GLN A 105 -13.28 14.83 -15.61
N TYR A 106 -12.37 15.25 -16.50
CA TYR A 106 -11.22 14.46 -16.92
C TYR A 106 -10.30 14.09 -15.74
N TYR A 107 -9.86 15.08 -14.95
CA TYR A 107 -9.02 14.86 -13.76
C TYR A 107 -9.73 13.98 -12.71
N LYS A 108 -11.04 14.18 -12.51
CA LYS A 108 -11.83 13.35 -11.57
C LYS A 108 -11.90 11.90 -12.02
N HIS A 109 -12.12 11.65 -13.31
CA HIS A 109 -12.15 10.29 -13.85
C HIS A 109 -10.81 9.58 -13.69
N ILE A 110 -9.70 10.27 -13.96
CA ILE A 110 -8.36 9.71 -13.79
C ILE A 110 -8.05 9.43 -12.32
N PHE A 111 -8.40 10.36 -11.42
CA PHE A 111 -8.19 10.20 -9.98
C PHE A 111 -8.92 8.96 -9.43
N ILE A 112 -10.21 8.80 -9.73
CA ILE A 112 -10.99 7.63 -9.33
C ILE A 112 -10.39 6.36 -9.94
N ARG A 113 -9.96 6.41 -11.20
CA ARG A 113 -9.35 5.26 -11.85
C ARG A 113 -8.02 4.85 -11.22
N ASN A 114 -7.20 5.81 -10.82
CA ASN A 114 -5.95 5.55 -10.10
C ASN A 114 -6.23 4.81 -8.78
N ILE A 115 -7.23 5.26 -8.01
CA ILE A 115 -7.66 4.59 -6.77
C ILE A 115 -8.12 3.16 -7.05
N CYS A 116 -9.06 2.96 -7.99
CA CYS A 116 -9.58 1.63 -8.30
C CYS A 116 -8.50 0.68 -8.80
N LEU A 117 -7.62 1.11 -9.72
CA LEU A 117 -6.54 0.27 -10.23
C LEU A 117 -5.53 -0.08 -9.13
N SER A 118 -5.18 0.87 -8.27
CA SER A 118 -4.26 0.62 -7.15
C SER A 118 -4.85 -0.37 -6.16
N PHE A 119 -6.15 -0.28 -5.86
CA PHE A 119 -6.86 -1.27 -5.04
C PHE A 119 -6.78 -2.67 -5.66
N PHE A 120 -7.21 -2.83 -6.92
CA PHE A 120 -7.24 -4.16 -7.56
C PHE A 120 -5.85 -4.77 -7.74
N ILE A 121 -4.86 -3.98 -8.15
CA ILE A 121 -3.49 -4.48 -8.34
C ILE A 121 -2.89 -4.90 -6.99
N THR A 122 -3.07 -4.09 -5.95
CA THR A 122 -2.59 -4.44 -4.60
C THR A 122 -3.27 -5.70 -4.10
N PHE A 123 -4.60 -5.79 -4.23
CA PHE A 123 -5.37 -6.98 -3.84
C PHE A 123 -4.87 -8.26 -4.55
N ILE A 124 -4.58 -8.18 -5.85
CA ILE A 124 -4.02 -9.30 -6.60
C ILE A 124 -2.62 -9.66 -6.10
N ILE A 125 -1.78 -8.66 -5.80
CA ILE A 125 -0.43 -8.88 -5.25
C ILE A 125 -0.51 -9.58 -3.89
N GLU A 126 -1.42 -9.16 -3.01
CA GLU A 126 -1.60 -9.80 -1.69
C GLU A 126 -1.98 -11.27 -1.82
N ILE A 127 -2.94 -11.58 -2.70
CA ILE A 127 -3.31 -12.97 -2.99
C ILE A 127 -2.11 -13.73 -3.57
N PHE A 128 -1.35 -13.09 -4.46
CA PHE A 128 -0.20 -13.71 -5.09
C PHE A 128 0.93 -14.01 -4.10
N ILE A 129 1.24 -13.10 -3.18
CA ILE A 129 2.18 -13.31 -2.08
C ILE A 129 1.72 -14.50 -1.23
N LEU A 130 0.43 -14.55 -0.90
CA LEU A 130 -0.15 -15.63 -0.12
C LEU A 130 0.00 -16.99 -0.82
N LEU A 131 -0.22 -17.04 -2.13
CA LEU A 131 -0.02 -18.24 -2.94
C LEU A 131 1.45 -18.68 -3.00
N ILE A 132 2.39 -17.73 -3.15
CA ILE A 132 3.83 -18.04 -3.12
C ILE A 132 4.19 -18.69 -1.78
N ILE A 133 3.77 -18.08 -0.67
CA ILE A 133 4.08 -18.58 0.66
C ILE A 133 3.53 -20.00 0.82
N HIS A 134 2.27 -20.22 0.46
CA HIS A 134 1.61 -21.51 0.57
C HIS A 134 2.29 -22.62 -0.25
N ILE A 135 2.74 -22.30 -1.47
CA ILE A 135 3.30 -23.30 -2.40
C ILE A 135 4.77 -23.58 -2.12
N PHE A 136 5.57 -22.55 -1.81
CA PHE A 136 7.04 -22.67 -1.81
C PHE A 136 7.69 -22.64 -0.43
N TYR A 137 7.01 -22.12 0.60
CA TYR A 137 7.65 -21.86 1.89
C TYR A 137 7.02 -22.65 3.04
N ALA A 138 5.75 -22.37 3.35
CA ALA A 138 5.06 -23.04 4.44
C ALA A 138 3.56 -23.15 4.16
N PRO A 139 2.93 -24.31 4.43
CA PRO A 139 1.52 -24.50 4.19
C PRO A 139 0.70 -23.56 5.06
N ILE A 140 -0.24 -22.85 4.44
CA ILE A 140 -1.21 -22.01 5.14
C ILE A 140 -2.37 -22.90 5.59
N GLN A 141 -2.50 -23.05 6.90
CA GLN A 141 -3.59 -23.77 7.56
C GLN A 141 -4.28 -22.85 8.56
N PHE A 142 -5.57 -23.08 8.78
CA PHE A 142 -6.41 -22.29 9.68
C PHE A 142 -6.88 -23.15 10.86
N ASN A 143 -5.93 -23.84 11.49
CA ASN A 143 -6.18 -24.76 12.59
C ASN A 143 -6.02 -24.02 13.91
N THR A 144 -6.99 -24.09 14.83
CA THR A 144 -6.86 -23.43 16.14
C THR A 144 -5.61 -23.91 16.89
N MET A 145 -4.62 -23.03 17.04
CA MET A 145 -3.42 -23.30 17.84
C MET A 145 -3.53 -22.69 19.23
N ASN A 146 -3.06 -23.45 20.23
CA ASN A 146 -2.83 -22.94 21.56
C ASN A 146 -1.48 -22.23 21.57
N TYR A 147 -1.53 -20.92 21.32
CA TYR A 147 -0.37 -20.07 21.46
C TYR A 147 0.09 -19.99 22.92
N PRO A 148 1.41 -19.89 23.18
CA PRO A 148 1.93 -19.63 24.53
C PRO A 148 1.27 -18.41 25.16
N GLU A 149 1.18 -18.39 26.49
CA GLU A 149 0.74 -17.20 27.23
C GLU A 149 1.62 -16.00 26.83
N LEU A 150 1.01 -14.84 26.61
CA LEU A 150 1.64 -13.59 26.14
C LEU A 150 2.10 -13.56 24.66
N TYR A 151 1.85 -14.61 23.87
CA TYR A 151 2.15 -14.56 22.44
C TYR A 151 1.17 -13.64 21.69
N TYR A 152 1.72 -12.70 20.92
CA TYR A 152 0.92 -11.76 20.14
C TYR A 152 0.37 -12.44 18.87
N ARG A 153 -0.91 -12.83 18.92
CA ARG A 153 -1.60 -13.55 17.85
C ARG A 153 -1.88 -12.66 16.64
N LYS A 154 -0.91 -12.54 15.74
CA LYS A 154 -1.03 -11.72 14.52
C LYS A 154 -2.18 -12.17 13.60
N THR A 155 -2.51 -13.46 13.64
CA THR A 155 -3.56 -14.07 12.79
C THR A 155 -4.98 -13.69 13.20
N GLN A 156 -5.19 -13.23 14.45
CA GLN A 156 -6.52 -12.97 15.03
C GLN A 156 -6.75 -11.49 15.38
N ILE A 157 -5.96 -10.57 14.81
CA ILE A 157 -5.97 -9.13 15.15
C ILE A 157 -7.33 -8.46 14.95
N LEU A 158 -8.01 -8.80 13.85
CA LEU A 158 -9.28 -8.19 13.47
C LEU A 158 -10.48 -8.97 13.99
N SER A 159 -10.35 -10.28 14.04
CA SER A 159 -11.40 -11.19 14.46
C SER A 159 -10.83 -12.49 14.97
N SER A 160 -11.52 -13.13 15.92
CA SER A 160 -11.15 -14.45 16.43
C SER A 160 -11.14 -15.53 15.35
N ASN A 161 -11.90 -15.34 14.26
CA ASN A 161 -11.82 -16.21 13.08
C ASN A 161 -10.68 -15.74 12.16
N GLU A 162 -9.69 -16.60 11.96
CA GLU A 162 -8.49 -16.32 11.17
C GLU A 162 -8.79 -16.12 9.68
N TYR A 163 -9.78 -16.84 9.13
CA TYR A 163 -10.21 -16.62 7.74
C TYR A 163 -10.78 -15.22 7.55
N LEU A 164 -11.64 -14.79 8.47
CA LEU A 164 -12.26 -13.47 8.43
C LEU A 164 -11.20 -12.38 8.67
N SER A 165 -10.25 -12.64 9.56
CA SER A 165 -9.14 -11.73 9.88
C SER A 165 -8.23 -11.55 8.67
N LEU A 166 -7.87 -12.63 7.97
CA LEU A 166 -7.09 -12.60 6.74
C LEU A 166 -7.83 -11.87 5.62
N PHE A 167 -9.10 -12.23 5.39
CA PHE A 167 -9.91 -11.58 4.36
C PHE A 167 -10.01 -10.07 4.62
N ALA A 168 -10.30 -9.67 5.85
CA ALA A 168 -10.39 -8.27 6.22
C ALA A 168 -9.02 -7.57 6.08
N PHE A 169 -7.93 -8.21 6.50
CA PHE A 169 -6.58 -7.66 6.38
C PHE A 169 -6.20 -7.37 4.92
N ILE A 170 -6.41 -8.31 4.00
CA ILE A 170 -6.11 -8.12 2.58
C ILE A 170 -6.91 -6.95 1.99
N ASN A 171 -8.21 -6.90 2.27
CA ASN A 171 -9.08 -5.83 1.76
C ASN A 171 -8.70 -4.46 2.32
N LEU A 172 -8.47 -4.36 3.63
CA LEU A 172 -8.08 -3.11 4.30
C LEU A 172 -6.71 -2.63 3.83
N THR A 173 -5.74 -3.54 3.69
CA THR A 173 -4.41 -3.22 3.16
C THR A 173 -4.50 -2.69 1.72
N ALA A 174 -5.29 -3.33 0.86
CA ALA A 174 -5.51 -2.86 -0.51
C ALA A 174 -6.20 -1.49 -0.58
N ILE A 175 -7.20 -1.26 0.28
CA ILE A 175 -7.84 0.06 0.43
C ILE A 175 -6.81 1.10 0.89
N GLY A 176 -5.94 0.71 1.81
CA GLY A 176 -4.90 1.56 2.35
C GLY A 176 -3.89 2.02 1.30
N TYR A 177 -3.35 1.10 0.51
CA TYR A 177 -2.48 1.46 -0.61
C TYR A 177 -3.19 2.26 -1.70
N ALA A 178 -4.49 2.04 -1.93
CA ALA A 178 -5.27 2.86 -2.85
C ALA A 178 -5.39 4.33 -2.37
N LEU A 179 -5.49 4.55 -1.06
CA LEU A 179 -5.48 5.87 -0.45
C LEU A 179 -4.09 6.54 -0.52
N VAL A 180 -3.04 5.77 -0.27
CA VAL A 180 -1.66 6.28 -0.45
C VAL A 180 -1.42 6.65 -1.92
N SER A 181 -1.95 5.85 -2.85
CA SER A 181 -1.89 6.14 -4.28
C SER A 181 -2.59 7.45 -4.66
N SER A 182 -3.74 7.77 -4.05
CA SER A 182 -4.42 9.04 -4.31
C SER A 182 -3.64 10.25 -3.80
N LEU A 183 -2.92 10.10 -2.68
CA LEU A 183 -2.00 11.12 -2.18
C LEU A 183 -0.84 11.34 -3.15
N VAL A 184 -0.16 10.26 -3.54
CA VAL A 184 0.97 10.32 -4.48
C VAL A 184 0.53 10.97 -5.79
N PHE A 185 -0.61 10.54 -6.34
CA PHE A 185 -1.21 11.15 -7.55
C PHE A 185 -1.42 12.66 -7.40
N SER A 186 -1.89 13.11 -6.24
CA SER A 186 -2.17 14.53 -6.00
C SER A 186 -0.90 15.39 -5.90
N LEU A 187 0.23 14.79 -5.50
CA LEU A 187 1.52 15.46 -5.35
C LEU A 187 2.25 15.71 -6.69
N GLN A 188 1.74 15.21 -7.81
CA GLN A 188 2.32 15.41 -9.14
C GLN A 188 2.49 16.88 -9.57
N VAL A 189 1.80 17.82 -8.91
CA VAL A 189 1.97 19.26 -9.16
C VAL A 189 3.35 19.76 -8.72
N ILE A 190 3.92 19.12 -7.70
CA ILE A 190 5.18 19.54 -7.09
C ILE A 190 6.36 18.97 -7.88
N ILE A 191 6.23 17.74 -8.37
CA ILE A 191 7.33 17.01 -9.02
C ILE A 191 7.06 16.91 -10.52
N THR A 192 7.68 17.84 -11.24
CA THR A 192 7.58 17.90 -12.70
C THR A 192 8.60 16.99 -13.41
N ASN A 193 9.61 16.44 -12.73
CA ASN A 193 10.53 15.51 -13.37
C ASN A 193 9.96 14.08 -13.37
N LYS A 194 9.68 13.54 -14.56
CA LYS A 194 9.10 12.21 -14.76
C LYS A 194 9.93 11.09 -14.14
N TYR A 195 11.26 11.18 -14.19
CA TYR A 195 12.15 10.13 -13.66
C TYR A 195 12.16 10.12 -12.14
N ILE A 196 12.19 11.31 -11.53
CA ILE A 196 12.09 11.46 -10.07
C ILE A 196 10.73 10.96 -9.59
N TYR A 197 9.66 11.26 -10.33
CA TYR A 197 8.31 10.83 -9.97
C TYR A 197 8.14 9.30 -9.92
N ARG A 198 8.84 8.54 -10.78
CA ARG A 198 8.82 7.07 -10.75
C ARG A 198 9.28 6.50 -9.41
N CYS A 199 10.32 7.10 -8.81
CA CYS A 199 10.90 6.67 -7.55
C CYS A 199 10.32 7.44 -6.34
N PHE A 200 9.56 8.50 -6.59
CA PHE A 200 9.05 9.38 -5.53
C PHE A 200 8.20 8.65 -4.51
N GLY A 201 7.45 7.62 -4.93
CA GLY A 201 6.67 6.80 -4.01
C GLY A 201 7.51 6.23 -2.88
N VAL A 202 8.74 5.75 -3.15
CA VAL A 202 9.63 5.22 -2.11
C VAL A 202 10.05 6.32 -1.12
N ILE A 203 10.50 7.46 -1.62
CA ILE A 203 10.91 8.61 -0.79
C ILE A 203 9.73 9.07 0.07
N PHE A 204 8.55 9.17 -0.55
CA PHE A 204 7.32 9.57 0.14
C PHE A 204 6.91 8.55 1.21
N GLY A 205 7.00 7.25 0.92
CA GLY A 205 6.71 6.19 1.89
C GLY A 205 7.63 6.23 3.10
N ILE A 206 8.94 6.42 2.90
CA ILE A 206 9.90 6.60 3.99
C ILE A 206 9.52 7.82 4.84
N LEU A 207 9.19 8.95 4.21
CA LEU A 207 8.76 10.15 4.92
C LEU A 207 7.47 9.92 5.70
N LEU A 208 6.50 9.19 5.16
CA LEU A 208 5.24 8.88 5.85
C LEU A 208 5.43 8.01 7.10
N VAL A 209 6.48 7.17 7.13
CA VAL A 209 6.85 6.40 8.32
C VAL A 209 7.62 7.28 9.32
N LEU A 210 8.56 8.10 8.84
CA LEU A 210 9.47 8.87 9.70
C LEU A 210 8.85 10.14 10.30
N ILE A 211 8.00 10.87 9.56
CA ILE A 211 7.42 12.14 10.03
C ILE A 211 6.66 11.95 11.35
N PRO A 212 5.77 10.96 11.50
CA PRO A 212 5.11 10.71 12.78
C PRO A 212 6.12 10.46 13.92
N ALA A 213 7.17 9.68 13.67
CA ALA A 213 8.21 9.40 14.67
C ALA A 213 9.00 10.66 15.07
N LEU A 214 9.30 11.55 14.12
CA LEU A 214 10.01 12.82 14.39
C LEU A 214 9.13 13.81 15.15
N VAL A 215 7.84 13.89 14.78
CA VAL A 215 6.90 14.86 15.37
C VAL A 215 6.40 14.40 16.74
N GLN A 216 6.53 13.11 17.09
CA GLN A 216 6.17 12.54 18.39
C GLN A 216 6.71 13.35 19.58
N GLY A 217 7.95 13.83 19.51
CA GLY A 217 8.56 14.61 20.60
C GLY A 217 8.06 16.04 20.72
N TYR A 218 7.36 16.55 19.70
CA TYR A 218 6.88 17.94 19.63
C TYR A 218 5.37 18.08 19.82
N LEU A 219 4.62 16.97 19.85
CA LEU A 219 3.17 17.00 20.06
C LEU A 219 2.84 17.19 21.55
N PRO A 220 1.77 17.94 21.87
CA PRO A 220 1.28 18.07 23.25
C PRO A 220 0.97 16.71 23.91
N ILE A 221 0.53 15.74 23.10
CA ILE A 221 0.34 14.35 23.49
C ILE A 221 1.18 13.51 22.53
N SER A 222 2.36 13.07 22.96
CA SER A 222 3.33 12.36 22.11
C SER A 222 2.73 11.13 21.44
N GLU A 223 1.84 10.42 22.13
CA GLU A 223 1.16 9.23 21.63
C GLU A 223 0.29 9.49 20.39
N THR A 224 -0.17 10.73 20.16
CA THR A 224 -0.99 11.06 18.98
C THR A 224 -0.26 10.88 17.66
N ALA A 225 1.08 10.90 17.67
CA ALA A 225 1.90 10.53 16.52
C ALA A 225 1.56 9.13 16.00
N PHE A 226 1.16 8.21 16.88
CA PHE A 226 0.82 6.84 16.49
C PHE A 226 -0.34 6.80 15.50
N ILE A 227 -1.33 7.69 15.64
CA ILE A 227 -2.49 7.77 14.75
C ILE A 227 -2.07 8.18 13.33
N PHE A 228 -1.00 8.97 13.17
CA PHE A 228 -0.56 9.47 11.86
C PHE A 228 0.32 8.48 11.08
N GLN A 229 0.72 7.36 11.68
CA GLN A 229 1.56 6.38 11.02
C GLN A 229 0.83 5.71 9.87
N VAL A 230 1.43 5.75 8.68
CA VAL A 230 0.91 5.08 7.47
C VAL A 230 0.74 3.57 7.68
N ASN A 231 1.54 2.99 8.57
CA ASN A 231 1.54 1.57 8.90
C ASN A 231 0.17 1.09 9.42
N ASN A 232 -0.58 1.96 10.10
CA ASN A 232 -1.95 1.66 10.53
C ASN A 232 -2.94 1.45 9.38
N ILE A 233 -2.62 1.93 8.18
CA ILE A 233 -3.46 1.82 6.98
C ILE A 233 -2.96 0.72 6.05
N VAL A 234 -1.63 0.55 5.90
CA VAL A 234 -1.05 -0.41 4.94
C VAL A 234 -0.62 -1.74 5.55
N ALA A 235 -0.54 -1.84 6.88
CA ALA A 235 -0.06 -3.03 7.59
C ALA A 235 -0.73 -3.14 8.96
N LEU A 236 -2.06 -3.24 8.96
CA LEU A 236 -2.89 -3.12 10.14
C LEU A 236 -2.49 -4.09 11.27
N GLY A 237 -2.09 -3.54 12.41
CA GLY A 237 -1.76 -4.30 13.63
C GLY A 237 -0.45 -5.10 13.55
N MET A 238 0.33 -4.93 12.48
CA MET A 238 1.60 -5.64 12.29
C MET A 238 2.76 -5.00 13.05
N GLU A 239 2.70 -3.68 13.27
CA GLU A 239 3.74 -2.92 13.93
C GLU A 239 3.47 -2.69 15.42
N ASN A 240 3.68 -3.72 16.24
CA ASN A 240 3.69 -3.53 17.69
C ASN A 240 5.11 -3.70 18.22
N VAL A 241 5.94 -2.65 18.06
CA VAL A 241 7.10 -2.45 18.94
C VAL A 241 6.62 -1.94 20.31
N ARG A 242 5.40 -1.36 20.38
CA ARG A 242 4.77 -0.86 21.61
C ARG A 242 3.28 -1.19 21.62
N PRO A 243 2.69 -1.43 22.81
CA PRO A 243 1.24 -1.58 22.94
C PRO A 243 0.53 -0.28 22.53
N ASN A 244 -0.67 -0.39 21.95
CA ASN A 244 -1.45 0.76 21.51
C ASN A 244 -1.70 1.72 22.70
N PRO A 245 -1.17 2.96 22.65
CA PRO A 245 -1.30 3.90 23.76
C PRO A 245 -2.74 4.34 24.03
N PHE A 246 -3.59 4.35 23.00
CA PHE A 246 -4.96 4.84 23.12
C PHE A 246 -5.97 3.77 23.59
N GLY A 247 -5.55 2.52 23.74
CA GLY A 247 -6.46 1.41 24.04
C GLY A 247 -7.54 1.16 22.96
N LEU A 248 -7.41 1.80 21.79
CA LEU A 248 -8.30 1.59 20.65
C LEU A 248 -8.12 0.17 20.09
N SER A 249 -9.17 -0.38 19.49
CA SER A 249 -9.01 -1.57 18.67
C SER A 249 -8.13 -1.27 17.46
N HIS A 250 -7.46 -2.28 16.91
CA HIS A 250 -6.68 -2.12 15.67
C HIS A 250 -7.56 -1.54 14.55
N PHE A 251 -8.80 -2.03 14.40
CA PHE A 251 -9.76 -1.44 13.46
C PHE A 251 -10.06 0.03 13.75
N GLY A 252 -10.18 0.44 15.01
CA GLY A 252 -10.36 1.84 15.39
C GLY A 252 -9.18 2.73 14.98
N LEU A 253 -7.95 2.23 15.14
CA LEU A 253 -6.73 2.90 14.66
C LEU A 253 -6.68 3.00 13.12
N TYR A 254 -7.08 1.94 12.43
CA TYR A 254 -7.20 1.96 10.96
C TYR A 254 -8.15 3.06 10.53
N MET A 255 -9.35 3.11 11.12
CA MET A 255 -10.38 4.08 10.72
C MET A 255 -9.98 5.52 11.02
N SER A 256 -9.35 5.79 12.16
CA SER A 256 -8.88 7.14 12.51
C SER A 256 -7.80 7.61 11.54
N CYS A 257 -6.80 6.77 11.26
CA CYS A 257 -5.75 7.08 10.30
C CYS A 257 -6.33 7.24 8.88
N PHE A 258 -7.23 6.35 8.47
CA PHE A 258 -7.89 6.38 7.15
C PHE A 258 -8.65 7.70 6.92
N ILE A 259 -9.41 8.17 7.91
CA ILE A 259 -10.15 9.44 7.82
C ILE A 259 -9.17 10.61 7.63
N ILE A 260 -8.07 10.65 8.38
CA ILE A 260 -7.05 11.70 8.28
C ILE A 260 -6.42 11.69 6.89
N TYR A 261 -5.93 10.54 6.42
CA TYR A 261 -5.29 10.43 5.11
C TYR A 261 -6.27 10.72 3.96
N SER A 262 -7.55 10.37 4.10
CA SER A 262 -8.61 10.71 3.14
C SER A 262 -8.86 12.21 3.06
N PHE A 263 -8.91 12.89 4.21
CA PHE A 263 -9.03 14.35 4.24
C PHE A 263 -7.82 15.04 3.59
N ILE A 264 -6.60 14.61 3.92
CA ILE A 264 -5.37 15.12 3.31
C ILE A 264 -5.37 14.87 1.80
N SER A 265 -5.76 13.66 1.36
CA SER A 265 -5.82 13.32 -0.06
C SER A 265 -6.83 14.16 -0.82
N TYR A 266 -8.00 14.40 -0.23
CA TYR A 266 -9.04 15.23 -0.82
C TYR A 266 -8.58 16.68 -0.98
N PHE A 267 -7.95 17.25 0.04
CA PHE A 267 -7.41 18.61 0.00
C PHE A 267 -6.28 18.73 -1.04
N ALA A 268 -5.35 17.77 -1.06
CA ALA A 268 -4.26 17.73 -2.04
C ALA A 268 -4.80 17.64 -3.47
N TYR A 269 -5.81 16.81 -3.72
CA TYR A 269 -6.45 16.69 -5.03
C TYR A 269 -7.12 18.00 -5.46
N HIS A 270 -7.83 18.70 -4.57
CA HIS A 270 -8.44 20.00 -4.90
C HIS A 270 -7.40 21.07 -5.22
N LYS A 271 -6.30 21.11 -4.47
CA LYS A 271 -5.19 22.02 -4.74
C LYS A 271 -4.57 21.72 -6.11
N MET A 272 -4.34 20.44 -6.42
CA MET A 272 -3.88 19.98 -7.73
C MET A 272 -4.84 20.41 -8.84
N LEU A 273 -6.14 20.19 -8.67
CA LEU A 273 -7.17 20.55 -9.64
C LEU A 273 -7.21 22.06 -9.91
N LYS A 274 -7.12 22.89 -8.85
CA LYS A 274 -7.11 24.35 -8.98
C LYS A 274 -5.87 24.83 -9.76
N TRP A 275 -4.71 24.26 -9.45
CA TRP A 275 -3.46 24.59 -10.14
C TRP A 275 -3.52 24.22 -11.62
N ARG A 276 -3.95 23.00 -11.94
CA ARG A 276 -4.14 22.50 -13.31
C ARG A 276 -5.18 23.31 -14.12
N LYS A 277 -6.19 23.89 -13.47
CA LYS A 277 -7.16 24.76 -14.16
C LYS A 277 -6.62 26.15 -14.48
N HIS A 278 -5.63 26.63 -13.72
CA HIS A 278 -5.13 27.99 -13.86
C HIS A 278 -3.95 28.09 -14.83
N TYR A 279 -3.10 27.07 -14.87
CA TYR A 279 -1.86 27.07 -15.64
C TYR A 279 -1.89 26.19 -16.91
N ASP A 280 -2.91 25.32 -17.07
CA ASP A 280 -3.18 24.57 -18.30
C ASP A 280 -4.45 25.10 -18.98
#